data_AF-A0A2N2IJQ7-F1
#
_entry.id   AF-A0A2N2IJQ7-F1
#
_cell.length_a   1.000
_cell.length_b   1.000
_cell.length_c   1.000
_cell.angle_alpha   90.00
_cell.angle_beta   90.00
_cell.angle_gamma   90.00
#
_symmetry.space_group_name_H-M   'P 1'
#
loop_
_entity.id
_entity.type
_entity.pdbx_description
1 polymer ?
#
loop_
_entity_poly.entity_id
_entity_poly.type
_entity_poly.pdbx_seq_one_letter_code
_entity_poly.pdbx_strand_id
1 'polypeptide(L)'
;MIHKLVWTEGLFVTQHHFQQMDRYHEALLGERLRAALPWDWGVTHVEIDERALSANQLMVSHLSAVLPDGTTLDCHEGKPDAIPPRSFASEFSPQAQSLDVSVALVHEMLGATNVDLDGSAIHVARYVRKQELVVDANTGTGEQPLDRARPLLRLLFGDEVKGSFDAIRIGQLVRGPTGTVQLRPSCVPPCLRMSASPWLVQGFRGLLAIMTARQRSFAQSRRQRTAGSIEVDASDTLRFLFLDLLNANIPVFSHIVDAGTLHPEQAYLVLSGLIGRLCSFTDVDPTAIPKFDYLDLGATFSPMFDMASRMLESIISERYVEVALQRRDDGVFVGRSTGEQIMGSDF
;
A
#
# COMPACT_ATOMS: atom_id res chain seq x y z
N MET A 1 15.14 23.61 -15.96
CA MET A 1 13.82 24.18 -16.29
C MET A 1 13.61 23.97 -17.79
N ILE A 2 12.53 23.33 -18.20
CA ILE A 2 12.24 23.07 -19.62
C ILE A 2 11.45 24.26 -20.18
N HIS A 3 11.90 24.81 -21.30
CA HIS A 3 11.35 26.03 -21.89
C HIS A 3 10.30 25.74 -22.97
N LYS A 4 9.24 26.55 -22.99
CA LYS A 4 8.22 26.51 -24.04
C LYS A 4 8.83 26.89 -25.40
N LEU A 5 8.45 26.15 -26.44
CA LEU A 5 8.85 26.46 -27.82
C LEU A 5 8.14 27.69 -28.37
N VAL A 6 8.84 28.44 -29.21
CA VAL A 6 8.28 29.56 -29.98
C VAL A 6 8.00 29.07 -31.40
N TRP A 7 6.74 29.18 -31.83
CA TRP A 7 6.30 28.83 -33.17
C TRP A 7 6.10 30.10 -33.98
N THR A 8 6.79 30.23 -35.11
CA THR A 8 6.71 31.38 -36.00
C THR A 8 6.31 30.94 -37.40
N GLU A 9 5.69 31.84 -38.16
CA GLU A 9 5.44 31.62 -39.58
C GLU A 9 6.76 31.35 -40.31
N GLY A 10 6.75 30.38 -41.23
CA GLY A 10 7.93 29.97 -41.99
C GLY A 10 8.97 29.14 -41.22
N LEU A 11 8.71 28.76 -39.97
CA LEU A 11 9.61 27.88 -39.20
C LEU A 11 9.71 26.49 -39.84
N PHE A 12 10.94 26.04 -40.11
CA PHE A 12 11.19 24.68 -40.56
C PHE A 12 11.13 23.69 -39.39
N VAL A 13 10.12 22.82 -39.38
CA VAL A 13 9.90 21.86 -38.29
C VAL A 13 10.86 20.68 -38.40
N THR A 14 11.50 20.35 -37.28
CA THR A 14 12.46 19.24 -37.16
C THR A 14 12.09 18.34 -35.99
N GLN A 15 12.68 17.14 -35.92
CA GLN A 15 12.53 16.23 -34.77
C GLN A 15 12.76 16.90 -33.40
N HIS A 16 13.73 17.82 -33.31
CA HIS A 16 14.02 18.56 -32.07
C HIS A 16 12.83 19.35 -31.53
N HIS A 17 11.97 19.87 -32.41
CA HIS A 17 10.78 20.62 -31.99
C HIS A 17 9.78 19.67 -31.31
N PHE A 18 9.53 18.50 -31.87
CA PHE A 18 8.63 17.52 -31.25
C PHE A 18 9.21 16.97 -29.95
N GLN A 19 10.48 16.57 -29.94
CA GLN A 19 11.16 16.06 -28.74
C GLN A 19 11.16 17.09 -27.58
N GLN A 20 11.37 18.37 -27.88
CA GLN A 20 11.36 19.42 -26.87
C GLN A 20 9.93 19.79 -26.43
N MET A 21 8.95 19.69 -27.33
CA MET A 21 7.54 19.89 -27.01
C MET A 21 7.06 18.80 -26.05
N ASP A 22 7.37 17.53 -26.32
CA ASP A 22 7.01 16.38 -25.48
C ASP A 22 7.58 16.56 -24.07
N ARG A 23 8.90 16.80 -23.97
CA ARG A 23 9.58 17.11 -22.71
C ARG A 23 8.97 18.28 -21.95
N TYR A 24 8.61 19.36 -22.65
CA TYR A 24 7.99 20.53 -22.01
C TYR A 24 6.64 20.17 -21.37
N HIS A 25 5.82 19.37 -22.06
CA HIS A 25 4.52 18.95 -21.55
C HIS A 25 4.64 17.92 -20.42
N GLU A 26 5.55 16.96 -20.53
CA GLU A 26 5.86 16.00 -19.46
C GLU A 26 6.34 16.70 -18.19
N ALA A 27 7.30 17.62 -18.31
CA ALA A 27 7.77 18.39 -17.15
C ALA A 27 6.68 19.31 -16.58
N LEU A 28 5.87 19.96 -17.42
CA LEU A 28 4.76 20.79 -16.93
C LEU A 28 3.74 19.97 -16.14
N LEU A 29 3.44 18.74 -16.58
CA LEU A 29 2.56 17.82 -15.86
C LEU A 29 3.19 17.40 -14.53
N GLY A 30 4.44 16.94 -14.55
CA GLY A 30 5.18 16.53 -13.35
C GLY A 30 5.25 17.63 -12.30
N GLU A 31 5.63 18.85 -12.68
CA GLU A 31 5.69 20.01 -11.77
C GLU A 31 4.32 20.32 -11.14
N ARG A 32 3.22 20.21 -11.90
CA ARG A 32 1.87 20.42 -11.37
C ARG A 32 1.45 19.32 -10.40
N LEU A 33 1.79 18.07 -10.69
CA LEU A 33 1.47 16.93 -9.83
C LEU A 33 2.26 17.00 -8.51
N ARG A 34 3.57 17.26 -8.57
CA ARG A 34 4.43 17.48 -7.38
C ARG A 34 3.97 18.64 -6.52
N ALA A 35 3.44 19.70 -7.13
CA ALA A 35 2.88 20.83 -6.38
C ALA A 35 1.54 20.49 -5.70
N ALA A 36 0.80 19.50 -6.20
CA ALA A 36 -0.54 19.14 -5.73
C ALA A 36 -0.55 17.95 -4.76
N LEU A 37 0.43 17.05 -4.84
CA LEU A 37 0.49 15.78 -4.10
C LEU A 37 1.81 15.68 -3.31
N PRO A 38 1.79 15.25 -2.04
CA PRO A 38 3.01 15.05 -1.24
C PRO A 38 3.98 14.01 -1.83
N TRP A 39 3.42 12.99 -2.48
CA TRP A 39 4.13 11.94 -3.22
C TRP A 39 3.35 11.64 -4.50
N ASP A 40 3.92 11.99 -5.65
CA ASP A 40 3.30 11.84 -6.98
C ASP A 40 3.82 10.62 -7.76
N TRP A 41 4.74 9.88 -7.17
CA TRP A 41 5.35 8.66 -7.71
C TRP A 41 5.13 7.48 -6.77
N GLY A 42 5.21 6.25 -7.29
CA GLY A 42 4.96 5.04 -6.52
C GLY A 42 4.33 3.92 -7.35
N VAL A 43 4.27 2.73 -6.77
CA VAL A 43 3.58 1.57 -7.36
C VAL A 43 2.06 1.74 -7.23
N THR A 44 1.31 1.49 -8.29
CA THR A 44 -0.15 1.36 -8.25
C THR A 44 -0.58 -0.10 -8.28
N HIS A 45 0.20 -0.96 -8.93
CA HIS A 45 0.00 -2.40 -8.96
C HIS A 45 1.32 -3.14 -9.20
N VAL A 46 1.53 -4.26 -8.51
CA VAL A 46 2.69 -5.14 -8.72
C VAL A 46 2.29 -6.60 -8.50
N GLU A 47 2.64 -7.45 -9.46
CA GLU A 47 2.53 -8.90 -9.39
C GLU A 47 3.86 -9.52 -9.82
N ILE A 48 4.41 -10.34 -8.94
CA ILE A 48 5.66 -11.09 -9.15
C ILE A 48 5.30 -12.57 -9.22
N ASP A 49 5.87 -13.30 -10.18
CA ASP A 49 5.65 -14.74 -10.28
C ASP A 49 6.41 -15.48 -9.18
N GLU A 50 5.69 -15.87 -8.13
CA GLU A 50 6.25 -16.65 -7.03
C GLU A 50 6.76 -18.03 -7.44
N ARG A 51 6.27 -18.61 -8.55
CA ARG A 51 6.75 -19.90 -9.06
C ARG A 51 8.17 -19.77 -9.59
N ALA A 52 8.49 -18.65 -10.24
CA ALA A 52 9.82 -18.38 -10.77
C ALA A 52 10.89 -18.26 -9.66
N LEU A 53 10.49 -17.84 -8.44
CA LEU A 53 11.40 -17.71 -7.30
C LEU A 53 12.05 -19.06 -6.93
N SER A 54 11.34 -20.18 -7.11
CA SER A 54 11.88 -21.52 -6.88
C SER A 54 13.08 -21.87 -7.78
N ALA A 55 13.17 -21.24 -8.95
CA ALA A 55 14.26 -21.37 -9.90
C ALA A 55 15.33 -20.26 -9.77
N ASN A 56 15.33 -19.52 -8.65
CA ASN A 56 16.18 -18.34 -8.43
C ASN A 56 16.04 -17.26 -9.52
N GLN A 57 14.85 -17.14 -10.10
CA GLN A 57 14.51 -16.10 -11.08
C GLN A 57 13.50 -15.14 -10.46
N LEU A 58 13.71 -13.85 -10.68
CA LEU A 58 12.68 -12.85 -10.46
C LEU A 58 12.01 -12.53 -11.79
N MET A 59 10.70 -12.72 -11.84
CA MET A 59 9.86 -12.37 -12.98
C MET A 59 8.68 -11.53 -12.49
N VAL A 60 8.46 -10.40 -13.17
CA VAL A 60 7.34 -9.50 -12.90
C VAL A 60 6.25 -9.80 -13.91
N SER A 61 5.11 -10.29 -13.45
CA SER A 61 3.98 -10.61 -14.33
C SER A 61 3.18 -9.37 -14.72
N HIS A 62 3.07 -8.41 -13.81
CA HIS A 62 2.42 -7.13 -14.06
C HIS A 62 3.00 -6.05 -13.14
N LEU A 63 3.29 -4.88 -13.70
CA LEU A 63 3.68 -3.69 -12.96
C LEU A 63 3.02 -2.46 -13.57
N SER A 64 2.25 -1.74 -12.76
CA SER A 64 1.87 -0.37 -13.04
C SER A 64 2.47 0.53 -11.96
N ALA A 65 3.24 1.53 -12.35
CA ALA A 65 3.96 2.41 -11.43
C ALA A 65 4.29 3.76 -12.04
N VAL A 66 4.63 4.73 -11.20
CA VAL A 66 5.25 5.99 -11.59
C VAL A 66 6.61 6.07 -10.93
N LEU A 67 7.67 6.24 -11.70
CA LEU A 67 9.03 6.41 -11.20
C LEU A 67 9.22 7.81 -10.56
N PRO A 68 10.24 8.02 -9.71
CA PRO A 68 10.50 9.32 -9.09
C PRO A 68 10.67 10.49 -10.06
N ASP A 69 11.14 10.23 -11.28
CA ASP A 69 11.26 11.24 -12.33
C ASP A 69 9.93 11.61 -13.00
N GLY A 70 8.84 10.90 -12.71
CA GLY A 70 7.50 11.07 -13.28
C GLY A 70 7.15 10.07 -14.38
N THR A 71 8.06 9.17 -14.74
CA THR A 71 7.85 8.22 -15.84
C THR A 71 6.84 7.15 -15.46
N THR A 72 5.79 7.04 -16.25
CA THR A 72 4.75 6.02 -16.07
C THR A 72 5.19 4.69 -16.67
N LEU A 73 5.06 3.62 -15.91
CA LEU A 73 5.30 2.24 -16.31
C LEU A 73 3.97 1.49 -16.32
N ASP A 74 3.72 0.72 -17.38
CA ASP A 74 2.63 -0.24 -17.47
C ASP A 74 3.13 -1.47 -18.25
N CYS A 75 3.58 -2.46 -17.50
CA CYS A 75 4.33 -3.60 -18.01
C CYS A 75 3.58 -4.89 -17.72
N HIS A 76 3.35 -5.70 -18.74
CA HIS A 76 2.76 -7.03 -18.59
C HIS A 76 3.66 -8.09 -19.19
N GLU A 77 3.73 -9.25 -18.54
CA GLU A 77 4.40 -10.42 -19.08
C GLU A 77 3.86 -10.79 -20.47
N GLY A 78 4.76 -11.20 -21.36
CA GLY A 78 4.43 -11.54 -22.74
C GLY A 78 4.07 -10.35 -23.62
N LYS A 79 4.00 -9.13 -23.07
CA LYS A 79 3.88 -7.90 -23.86
C LYS A 79 5.26 -7.35 -24.22
N PRO A 80 5.31 -6.48 -25.24
CA PRO A 80 6.59 -5.99 -25.71
C PRO A 80 7.34 -5.06 -24.74
N ASP A 81 6.64 -4.53 -23.72
CA ASP A 81 7.18 -3.68 -22.64
C ASP A 81 7.41 -4.46 -21.33
N ALA A 82 7.42 -5.80 -21.41
CA ALA A 82 7.71 -6.66 -20.27
C ALA A 82 9.13 -6.42 -19.73
N ILE A 83 9.26 -6.49 -18.41
CA ILE A 83 10.56 -6.40 -17.75
C ILE A 83 11.28 -7.75 -17.93
N PRO A 84 12.50 -7.78 -18.49
CA PRO A 84 13.23 -9.03 -18.66
C PRO A 84 13.44 -9.76 -17.32
N PRO A 85 13.10 -11.06 -17.21
CA PRO A 85 13.38 -11.83 -16.01
C PRO A 85 14.88 -11.82 -15.70
N ARG A 86 15.23 -11.83 -14.42
CA ARG A 86 16.62 -11.80 -13.97
C ARG A 86 16.87 -12.77 -12.83
N SER A 87 17.97 -13.51 -12.91
CA SER A 87 18.40 -14.33 -11.80
C SER A 87 18.93 -13.48 -10.65
N PHE A 88 18.52 -13.81 -9.43
CA PHE A 88 19.07 -13.22 -8.20
C PHE A 88 20.08 -14.15 -7.50
N ALA A 89 20.45 -15.29 -8.10
CA ALA A 89 21.25 -16.32 -7.44
C ALA A 89 22.63 -15.82 -6.99
N SER A 90 23.28 -14.97 -7.79
CA SER A 90 24.57 -14.33 -7.45
C SER A 90 24.42 -13.22 -6.41
N GLU A 91 23.28 -12.55 -6.38
CA GLU A 91 23.06 -11.35 -5.56
C GLU A 91 22.53 -11.71 -4.15
N PHE A 92 21.81 -12.85 -4.01
CA PHE A 92 21.27 -13.26 -2.73
C PHE A 92 22.26 -14.12 -1.94
N SER A 93 23.26 -13.48 -1.33
CA SER A 93 24.24 -14.15 -0.47
C SER A 93 23.59 -15.08 0.58
N PRO A 94 24.16 -16.27 0.87
CA PRO A 94 23.63 -17.15 1.93
C PRO A 94 23.55 -16.52 3.31
N GLN A 95 24.42 -15.54 3.61
CA GLN A 95 24.44 -14.82 4.88
C GLN A 95 23.43 -13.66 4.93
N ALA A 96 22.94 -13.20 3.78
CA ALA A 96 21.96 -12.11 3.72
C ALA A 96 20.58 -12.59 4.21
N GLN A 97 19.97 -11.80 5.10
CA GLN A 97 18.63 -12.09 5.64
C GLN A 97 17.52 -11.74 4.64
N SER A 98 17.78 -10.74 3.81
CA SER A 98 16.85 -10.25 2.80
C SER A 98 17.59 -9.68 1.60
N LEU A 99 16.89 -9.58 0.47
CA LEU A 99 17.39 -8.95 -0.75
C LEU A 99 16.31 -8.03 -1.32
N ASP A 100 16.61 -6.74 -1.41
CA ASP A 100 15.69 -5.77 -1.99
C ASP A 100 15.61 -5.94 -3.51
N VAL A 101 14.42 -5.72 -4.05
CA VAL A 101 14.13 -5.86 -5.48
C VAL A 101 13.55 -4.54 -5.97
N SER A 102 14.20 -3.97 -6.99
CA SER A 102 13.80 -2.70 -7.59
C SER A 102 13.65 -2.81 -9.09
N VAL A 103 12.73 -2.03 -9.64
CA VAL A 103 12.62 -1.77 -11.07
C VAL A 103 13.23 -0.42 -11.34
N ALA A 104 14.08 -0.35 -12.36
CA ALA A 104 14.89 0.82 -12.65
C ALA A 104 14.88 1.17 -14.13
N LEU A 105 15.01 2.46 -14.40
CA LEU A 105 15.20 3.06 -15.70
C LEU A 105 16.38 4.03 -15.62
N VAL A 106 17.23 4.08 -16.64
CA VAL A 106 18.39 5.00 -16.64
C VAL A 106 17.88 6.44 -16.66
N HIS A 107 18.48 7.34 -15.87
CA HIS A 107 18.10 8.76 -15.88
C HIS A 107 18.06 9.34 -17.30
N GLU A 108 17.09 10.21 -17.57
CA GLU A 108 17.12 11.00 -18.80
C GLU A 108 18.28 12.01 -18.74
N MET A 109 19.17 11.94 -19.72
CA MET A 109 20.36 12.80 -19.80
C MET A 109 20.17 13.88 -20.85
N LEU A 110 20.12 15.15 -20.42
CA LEU A 110 20.07 16.28 -21.33
C LEU A 110 21.39 16.40 -22.12
N GLY A 111 21.27 16.52 -23.45
CA GLY A 111 22.44 16.65 -24.34
C GLY A 111 23.18 15.33 -24.61
N ALA A 112 22.67 14.19 -24.14
CA ALA A 112 23.20 12.87 -24.45
C ALA A 112 22.18 12.00 -25.19
N THR A 113 22.65 10.88 -25.72
CA THR A 113 21.81 9.88 -26.39
C THR A 113 20.95 9.15 -25.37
N ASN A 114 19.64 9.34 -25.44
CA ASN A 114 18.68 8.65 -24.55
C ASN A 114 18.03 7.43 -25.21
N VAL A 115 18.02 7.36 -26.54
CA VAL A 115 17.45 6.24 -27.31
C VAL A 115 18.57 5.50 -28.01
N ASP A 116 18.70 4.21 -27.76
CA ASP A 116 19.56 3.34 -28.55
C ASP A 116 18.85 3.01 -29.87
N LEU A 117 19.36 3.59 -30.96
CA LEU A 117 18.82 3.40 -32.30
C LEU A 117 19.38 2.14 -32.98
N ASP A 118 20.63 1.79 -32.67
CA ASP A 118 21.41 0.80 -33.43
C ASP A 118 21.82 -0.42 -32.60
N GLY A 119 21.43 -0.49 -31.32
CA GLY A 119 21.74 -1.58 -30.40
C GLY A 119 23.15 -1.51 -29.78
N SER A 120 23.83 -0.38 -29.91
CA SER A 120 25.22 -0.19 -29.45
C SER A 120 25.34 0.38 -28.04
N ALA A 121 24.25 0.92 -27.49
CA ALA A 121 24.23 1.71 -26.26
C ALA A 121 23.27 1.17 -25.20
N ILE A 122 22.81 -0.08 -25.33
CA ILE A 122 21.74 -0.67 -24.49
C ILE A 122 22.01 -0.59 -22.98
N HIS A 123 23.28 -0.51 -22.56
CA HIS A 123 23.67 -0.43 -21.16
C HIS A 123 23.57 0.98 -20.55
N VAL A 124 23.55 2.03 -21.37
CA VAL A 124 23.51 3.43 -20.94
C VAL A 124 22.30 4.20 -21.49
N ALA A 125 21.63 3.65 -22.51
CA ALA A 125 20.42 4.24 -23.05
C ALA A 125 19.23 4.00 -22.12
N ARG A 126 18.31 4.97 -22.14
CA ARG A 126 17.05 4.94 -21.42
C ARG A 126 15.98 4.19 -22.20
N TYR A 127 15.99 4.34 -23.51
CA TYR A 127 15.05 3.68 -24.42
C TYR A 127 15.78 2.90 -25.52
N VAL A 128 15.07 1.96 -26.15
CA VAL A 128 15.49 1.29 -27.39
C VAL A 128 14.44 1.51 -28.48
N ARG A 129 14.89 1.69 -29.72
CA ARG A 129 13.98 1.75 -30.86
C ARG A 129 13.35 0.39 -31.12
N LYS A 130 12.02 0.34 -31.22
CA LYS A 130 11.30 -0.81 -31.75
C LYS A 130 10.22 -0.38 -32.74
N GLN A 131 10.21 -1.02 -33.90
CA GLN A 131 9.16 -0.87 -34.88
C GLN A 131 7.91 -1.67 -34.46
N GLU A 132 6.75 -1.01 -34.50
CA GLU A 132 5.43 -1.59 -34.25
C GLU A 132 4.46 -1.21 -35.36
N LEU A 133 3.52 -2.09 -35.69
CA LEU A 133 2.44 -1.77 -36.61
C LEU A 133 1.33 -1.04 -35.84
N VAL A 134 0.98 0.15 -36.31
CA VAL A 134 -0.05 1.00 -35.72
C VAL A 134 -1.17 1.17 -36.73
N VAL A 135 -2.39 0.83 -36.32
CA VAL A 135 -3.61 1.05 -37.11
C VAL A 135 -3.99 2.52 -37.05
N ASP A 136 -4.47 3.08 -38.17
CA ASP A 136 -5.02 4.44 -38.16
C ASP A 136 -6.26 4.53 -37.26
N ALA A 137 -6.22 5.44 -36.29
CA ALA A 137 -7.31 5.64 -35.34
C ALA A 137 -8.57 6.26 -35.97
N ASN A 138 -8.45 6.96 -37.11
CA ASN A 138 -9.61 7.57 -37.77
C ASN A 138 -10.45 6.55 -38.55
N THR A 139 -9.79 5.55 -39.15
CA THR A 139 -10.44 4.57 -40.02
C THR A 139 -10.52 3.17 -39.42
N GLY A 140 -9.72 2.87 -38.38
CA GLY A 140 -9.64 1.55 -37.77
C GLY A 140 -9.03 0.48 -38.68
N THR A 141 -8.41 0.87 -39.79
CA THR A 141 -7.80 -0.03 -40.76
C THR A 141 -6.47 0.55 -41.27
N GLY A 142 -5.70 -0.22 -42.02
CA GLY A 142 -4.44 0.26 -42.63
C GLY A 142 -3.31 0.40 -41.62
N GLU A 143 -2.70 -0.72 -41.25
CA GLU A 143 -1.51 -0.74 -40.39
C GLU A 143 -0.31 -0.06 -41.06
N GLN A 144 0.40 0.77 -40.29
CA GLN A 144 1.66 1.40 -40.70
C GLN A 144 2.77 1.08 -39.69
N PRO A 145 3.98 0.76 -40.15
CA PRO A 145 5.12 0.59 -39.25
C PRO A 145 5.56 1.95 -38.68
N LEU A 146 5.62 2.04 -37.36
CA LEU A 146 6.08 3.20 -36.60
C LEU A 146 7.18 2.78 -35.62
N ASP A 147 8.26 3.55 -35.59
CA ASP A 147 9.30 3.39 -34.58
C ASP A 147 8.84 4.00 -33.25
N ARG A 148 8.85 3.18 -32.18
CA ARG A 148 8.55 3.59 -30.81
C ARG A 148 9.79 3.48 -29.93
N ALA A 149 9.92 4.40 -28.99
CA ALA A 149 10.93 4.35 -27.96
C ALA A 149 10.42 3.49 -26.80
N ARG A 150 10.98 2.29 -26.61
CA ARG A 150 10.61 1.40 -25.51
C ARG A 150 11.55 1.57 -24.33
N PRO A 151 11.04 1.69 -23.09
CA PRO A 151 11.89 1.87 -21.92
C PRO A 151 12.73 0.62 -21.67
N LEU A 152 14.03 0.81 -21.44
CA LEU A 152 14.96 -0.26 -21.09
C LEU A 152 14.93 -0.52 -19.58
N LEU A 153 13.84 -1.13 -19.13
CA LEU A 153 13.62 -1.46 -17.72
C LEU A 153 14.55 -2.57 -17.24
N ARG A 154 15.02 -2.44 -16.00
CA ARG A 154 15.94 -3.38 -15.37
C ARG A 154 15.45 -3.78 -13.99
N LEU A 155 15.61 -5.06 -13.68
CA LEU A 155 15.54 -5.56 -12.32
C LEU A 155 16.89 -5.34 -11.66
N LEU A 156 16.90 -4.63 -10.53
CA LEU A 156 18.07 -4.40 -9.69
C LEU A 156 17.85 -5.06 -8.32
N PHE A 157 18.93 -5.58 -7.76
CA PHE A 157 18.94 -6.29 -6.48
C PHE A 157 19.86 -5.59 -5.48
N GLY A 158 19.40 -5.45 -4.24
CA GLY A 158 20.18 -4.82 -3.16
C GLY A 158 20.78 -3.48 -3.58
N ASP A 159 22.11 -3.36 -3.47
CA ASP A 159 22.86 -2.12 -3.66
C ASP A 159 23.18 -1.79 -5.13
N GLU A 160 22.59 -2.51 -6.08
CA GLU A 160 22.74 -2.21 -7.51
C GLU A 160 22.07 -0.91 -7.93
N VAL A 161 21.15 -0.38 -7.11
CA VAL A 161 20.54 0.94 -7.28
C VAL A 161 21.60 2.01 -7.04
N LYS A 162 22.35 2.33 -8.10
CA LYS A 162 23.36 3.41 -8.13
C LYS A 162 22.72 4.71 -8.60
N GLY A 163 23.42 5.84 -8.42
CA GLY A 163 22.96 7.18 -8.83
C GLY A 163 22.85 7.45 -10.34
N SER A 164 22.68 6.42 -11.16
CA SER A 164 22.43 6.52 -12.61
C SER A 164 21.02 6.07 -13.01
N PHE A 165 20.19 5.67 -12.03
CA PHE A 165 18.88 5.11 -12.26
C PHE A 165 17.79 5.84 -11.47
N ASP A 166 16.67 6.07 -12.12
CA ASP A 166 15.39 6.25 -11.46
C ASP A 166 14.85 4.86 -11.12
N ALA A 167 14.79 4.55 -9.82
CA ALA A 167 14.42 3.23 -9.35
C ALA A 167 13.29 3.29 -8.32
N ILE A 168 12.47 2.26 -8.33
CA ILE A 168 11.43 2.04 -7.33
C ILE A 168 11.55 0.61 -6.79
N ARG A 169 11.59 0.48 -5.46
CA ARG A 169 11.53 -0.82 -4.80
C ARG A 169 10.15 -1.42 -5.04
N ILE A 170 10.09 -2.64 -5.55
CA ILE A 170 8.84 -3.36 -5.83
C ILE A 170 8.60 -4.52 -4.86
N GLY A 171 9.61 -4.90 -4.09
CA GLY A 171 9.49 -5.94 -3.07
C GLY A 171 10.82 -6.27 -2.40
N GLN A 172 10.80 -7.27 -1.55
CA GLN A 172 11.99 -7.79 -0.88
C GLN A 172 11.87 -9.30 -0.74
N LEU A 173 12.94 -10.00 -1.11
CA LEU A 173 13.05 -11.45 -0.98
C LEU A 173 13.58 -11.80 0.40
N VAL A 174 13.08 -12.89 0.97
CA VAL A 174 13.54 -13.49 2.22
C VAL A 174 13.61 -15.00 2.08
N ARG A 175 14.41 -15.64 2.93
CA ARG A 175 14.42 -17.10 3.05
C ARG A 175 13.38 -17.52 4.08
N GLY A 176 12.45 -18.36 3.66
CA GLY A 176 11.49 -19.01 4.54
C GLY A 176 12.16 -20.02 5.48
N PRO A 177 11.41 -20.58 6.45
CA PRO A 177 11.93 -21.57 7.40
C PRO A 177 12.50 -22.83 6.74
N THR A 178 11.99 -23.19 5.57
CA THR A 178 12.40 -24.32 4.74
C THR A 178 13.59 -24.01 3.83
N GLY A 179 14.13 -22.78 3.89
CA GLY A 179 15.20 -22.29 3.02
C GLY A 179 14.73 -21.83 1.63
N THR A 180 13.45 -21.98 1.31
CA THR A 180 12.87 -21.49 0.04
C THR A 180 12.81 -19.97 0.02
N VAL A 181 13.15 -19.36 -1.11
CA VAL A 181 13.04 -17.92 -1.28
C VAL A 181 11.59 -17.54 -1.55
N GLN A 182 11.11 -16.53 -0.84
CA GLN A 182 9.74 -16.00 -0.94
C GLN A 182 9.75 -14.48 -0.81
N LEU A 183 8.68 -13.82 -1.25
CA LEU A 183 8.49 -12.38 -1.01
C LEU A 183 8.14 -12.14 0.46
N ARG A 184 8.67 -11.07 1.04
CA ARG A 184 8.27 -10.58 2.37
C ARG A 184 6.98 -9.78 2.22
N PRO A 185 5.81 -10.25 2.70
CA PRO A 185 4.54 -9.55 2.50
C PRO A 185 4.48 -8.17 3.18
N SER A 186 5.17 -8.03 4.32
CA SER A 186 5.27 -6.77 5.06
C SER A 186 6.25 -5.77 4.44
N CYS A 187 7.04 -6.16 3.42
CA CYS A 187 7.84 -5.22 2.66
C CYS A 187 6.96 -4.52 1.62
N VAL A 188 6.32 -3.45 2.07
CA VAL A 188 5.45 -2.64 1.22
C VAL A 188 6.31 -1.71 0.35
N PRO A 189 6.13 -1.71 -0.98
CA PRO A 189 6.80 -0.74 -1.85
C PRO A 189 6.22 0.67 -1.61
N PRO A 190 6.97 1.75 -1.91
CA PRO A 190 6.36 3.07 -2.04
C PRO A 190 5.20 2.97 -3.04
N CYS A 191 3.99 3.29 -2.61
CA CYS A 191 2.80 3.07 -3.42
C CYS A 191 1.86 4.28 -3.41
N LEU A 192 1.16 4.46 -4.53
CA LEU A 192 0.19 5.53 -4.71
C LEU A 192 -1.20 5.14 -4.23
N ARG A 193 -1.43 3.84 -3.99
CA ARG A 193 -2.72 3.26 -3.60
C ARG A 193 -2.53 2.14 -2.60
N MET A 194 -3.42 2.05 -1.62
CA MET A 194 -3.46 0.95 -0.64
C MET A 194 -3.52 -0.42 -1.32
N SER A 195 -4.26 -0.55 -2.42
CA SER A 195 -4.43 -1.80 -3.17
C SER A 195 -3.13 -2.34 -3.79
N ALA A 196 -2.08 -1.53 -3.91
CA ALA A 196 -0.78 -1.98 -4.39
C ALA A 196 -0.10 -2.96 -3.42
N SER A 197 -0.54 -3.01 -2.15
CA SER A 197 -0.08 -3.99 -1.17
C SER A 197 -1.26 -4.72 -0.54
N PRO A 198 -1.42 -6.02 -0.85
CA PRO A 198 -2.42 -6.86 -0.20
C PRO A 198 -2.26 -6.87 1.32
N TRP A 199 -1.01 -6.84 1.83
CA TRP A 199 -0.72 -6.84 3.26
C TRP A 199 -1.30 -5.62 3.97
N LEU A 200 -1.16 -4.42 3.39
CA LEU A 200 -1.76 -3.21 3.94
C LEU A 200 -3.29 -3.32 4.03
N VAL A 201 -3.94 -3.74 2.94
CA VAL A 201 -5.41 -3.91 2.91
C VAL A 201 -5.86 -4.94 3.94
N GLN A 202 -5.12 -6.04 4.12
CA GLN A 202 -5.44 -7.05 5.13
C GLN A 202 -5.30 -6.52 6.56
N GLY A 203 -4.30 -5.67 6.85
CA GLY A 203 -4.18 -5.03 8.17
C GLY A 203 -5.40 -4.17 8.52
N PHE A 204 -5.85 -3.33 7.59
CA PHE A 204 -7.09 -2.55 7.75
C PHE A 204 -8.33 -3.43 7.86
N ARG A 205 -8.41 -4.52 7.08
CA ARG A 205 -9.51 -5.49 7.15
C ARG A 205 -9.56 -6.19 8.51
N GLY A 206 -8.41 -6.53 9.09
CA GLY A 206 -8.31 -7.08 10.45
C GLY A 206 -8.88 -6.13 11.49
N LEU A 207 -8.45 -4.86 11.47
CA LEU A 207 -8.97 -3.84 12.38
C LEU A 207 -10.48 -3.60 12.20
N LEU A 208 -10.97 -3.55 10.95
CA LEU A 208 -12.39 -3.44 10.65
C LEU A 208 -13.19 -4.61 11.26
N ALA A 209 -12.69 -5.83 11.16
CA ALA A 209 -13.31 -7.01 11.74
C ALA A 209 -13.41 -6.91 13.27
N ILE A 210 -12.31 -6.51 13.93
CA ILE A 210 -12.28 -6.29 15.39
C ILE A 210 -13.30 -5.22 15.78
N MET A 211 -13.26 -4.04 15.14
CA MET A 211 -14.20 -2.95 15.42
C MET A 211 -15.65 -3.37 15.24
N THR A 212 -15.97 -4.07 14.16
CA THR A 212 -17.34 -4.53 13.86
C THR A 212 -17.82 -5.55 14.89
N ALA A 213 -16.96 -6.49 15.31
CA ALA A 213 -17.29 -7.45 16.35
C ALA A 213 -17.58 -6.76 17.69
N ARG A 214 -16.73 -5.79 18.09
CA ARG A 214 -16.93 -5.00 19.31
C ARG A 214 -18.21 -4.16 19.24
N GLN A 215 -18.47 -3.49 18.13
CA GLN A 215 -19.67 -2.68 17.92
C GLN A 215 -20.95 -3.50 18.10
N ARG A 216 -20.99 -4.72 17.52
CA ARG A 216 -22.13 -5.62 17.64
C ARG A 216 -22.37 -6.09 19.07
N SER A 217 -21.31 -6.43 19.80
CA SER A 217 -21.37 -6.81 21.21
C SER A 217 -22.00 -5.69 22.06
N PHE A 218 -21.54 -4.45 21.91
CA PHE A 218 -22.13 -3.31 22.64
C PHE A 218 -23.58 -3.02 22.26
N ALA A 219 -23.93 -3.12 20.98
CA ALA A 219 -25.29 -2.90 20.52
C ALA A 219 -26.29 -3.92 21.10
N GLN A 220 -25.86 -5.17 21.27
CA GLN A 220 -26.67 -6.22 21.90
C GLN A 220 -26.87 -5.96 23.40
N SER A 221 -25.80 -5.65 24.13
CA SER A 221 -25.88 -5.34 25.57
C SER A 221 -26.79 -4.14 25.86
N ARG A 222 -26.81 -3.13 24.99
CA ARG A 222 -27.72 -1.98 25.12
C ARG A 222 -29.19 -2.38 24.97
N ARG A 223 -29.54 -3.23 24.00
CA ARG A 223 -30.93 -3.70 23.79
C ARG A 223 -31.46 -4.46 25.01
N GLN A 224 -30.62 -5.25 25.66
CA GLN A 224 -30.98 -5.98 26.88
C GLN A 224 -31.21 -5.02 28.06
N ARG A 225 -30.38 -3.97 28.21
CA ARG A 225 -30.53 -2.97 29.27
C ARG A 225 -31.74 -2.06 29.07
N THR A 226 -32.00 -1.55 27.87
CA THR A 226 -33.16 -0.65 27.64
C THR A 226 -34.52 -1.34 27.92
N ALA A 227 -34.57 -2.68 27.89
CA ALA A 227 -35.77 -3.43 28.26
C ALA A 227 -36.05 -3.47 29.79
N GLY A 228 -35.07 -3.10 30.62
CA GLY A 228 -35.22 -2.94 32.06
C GLY A 228 -34.83 -1.53 32.48
N SER A 229 -35.76 -0.76 33.05
CA SER A 229 -35.49 0.61 33.50
C SER A 229 -34.31 0.63 34.51
N ILE A 230 -33.12 1.06 34.07
CA ILE A 230 -31.91 1.13 34.90
C ILE A 230 -31.22 2.48 34.67
N GLU A 231 -30.83 3.11 35.78
CA GLU A 231 -30.06 4.36 35.87
C GLU A 231 -28.75 4.28 35.07
N VAL A 232 -28.40 5.36 34.37
CA VAL A 232 -27.17 5.48 33.57
C VAL A 232 -25.98 5.69 34.51
N ASP A 233 -25.05 4.75 34.55
CA ASP A 233 -23.83 4.83 35.37
C ASP A 233 -22.69 5.53 34.60
N ALA A 234 -21.65 6.02 35.29
CA ALA A 234 -20.45 6.60 34.67
C ALA A 234 -19.75 5.60 33.72
N SER A 235 -19.84 4.29 34.01
CA SER A 235 -19.40 3.21 33.12
C SER A 235 -20.14 3.17 31.78
N ASP A 236 -21.41 3.62 31.73
CA ASP A 236 -22.17 3.72 30.47
C ASP A 236 -21.67 4.88 29.59
N THR A 237 -21.08 5.92 30.18
CA THR A 237 -20.52 7.05 29.43
C THR A 237 -19.28 6.63 28.63
N LEU A 238 -18.36 5.89 29.25
CA LEU A 238 -17.17 5.36 28.55
C LEU A 238 -17.55 4.40 27.43
N ARG A 239 -18.55 3.54 27.67
CA ARG A 239 -19.09 2.63 26.64
C ARG A 239 -19.73 3.37 25.48
N PHE A 240 -20.47 4.44 25.77
CA PHE A 240 -21.04 5.30 24.74
C PHE A 240 -19.95 5.97 23.91
N LEU A 241 -18.91 6.53 24.54
CA LEU A 241 -17.78 7.15 23.84
C LEU A 241 -17.01 6.15 22.97
N PHE A 242 -16.82 4.92 23.46
CA PHE A 242 -16.20 3.87 22.66
C PHE A 242 -17.08 3.43 21.50
N LEU A 243 -18.39 3.28 21.71
CA LEU A 243 -19.34 2.96 20.65
C LEU A 243 -19.40 4.07 19.58
N ASP A 244 -19.37 5.35 19.97
CA ASP A 244 -19.26 6.49 19.06
C ASP A 244 -17.96 6.39 18.22
N LEU A 245 -16.83 6.13 18.87
CA LEU A 245 -15.55 5.91 18.21
C LEU A 245 -15.63 4.81 17.16
N LEU A 246 -16.24 3.66 17.48
CA LEU A 246 -16.41 2.55 16.54
C LEU A 246 -17.31 2.96 15.37
N ASN A 247 -18.48 3.54 15.66
CA ASN A 247 -19.46 3.92 14.63
C ASN A 247 -18.90 4.99 13.67
N ALA A 248 -18.03 5.88 14.14
CA ALA A 248 -17.38 6.88 13.30
C ALA A 248 -16.30 6.28 12.39
N ASN A 249 -15.56 5.26 12.84
CA ASN A 249 -14.42 4.72 12.09
C ASN A 249 -14.78 3.52 11.18
N ILE A 250 -15.77 2.70 11.55
CA ILE A 250 -16.17 1.52 10.76
C ILE A 250 -16.47 1.86 9.28
N PRO A 251 -17.26 2.90 8.94
CA PRO A 251 -17.55 3.24 7.54
C PRO A 251 -16.30 3.66 6.76
N VAL A 252 -15.40 4.42 7.39
CA VAL A 252 -14.16 4.88 6.76
C VAL A 252 -13.23 3.70 6.48
N PHE A 253 -13.06 2.80 7.45
CA PHE A 253 -12.25 1.60 7.28
C PHE A 253 -12.85 0.64 6.25
N SER A 254 -14.18 0.49 6.21
CA SER A 254 -14.86 -0.28 5.15
C SER A 254 -14.52 0.28 3.78
N HIS A 255 -14.65 1.60 3.59
CA HIS A 255 -14.31 2.23 2.32
C HIS A 255 -12.84 2.03 1.93
N ILE A 256 -11.89 2.15 2.87
CA ILE A 256 -10.47 1.88 2.61
C ILE A 256 -10.25 0.46 2.11
N VAL A 257 -10.90 -0.53 2.75
CA VAL A 257 -10.76 -1.96 2.42
C VAL A 257 -11.43 -2.30 1.09
N ASP A 258 -12.59 -1.71 0.81
CA ASP A 258 -13.40 -2.02 -0.37
C ASP A 258 -12.89 -1.31 -1.63
N ALA A 259 -12.53 -0.03 -1.52
CA ALA A 259 -12.04 0.74 -2.65
C ALA A 259 -10.55 0.52 -2.91
N GLY A 260 -9.72 0.45 -1.86
CA GLY A 260 -8.28 0.29 -1.97
C GLY A 260 -7.52 1.40 -2.72
N THR A 261 -8.21 2.48 -3.12
CA THR A 261 -7.64 3.53 -3.98
C THR A 261 -6.97 4.68 -3.23
N LEU A 262 -7.12 4.74 -1.91
CA LEU A 262 -6.55 5.82 -1.10
C LEU A 262 -5.02 5.79 -1.11
N HIS A 263 -4.41 6.96 -0.99
CA HIS A 263 -2.97 7.08 -0.78
C HIS A 263 -2.60 6.55 0.63
N PRO A 264 -1.47 5.85 0.81
CA PRO A 264 -1.07 5.33 2.13
C PRO A 264 -0.98 6.39 3.22
N GLU A 265 -0.56 7.61 2.90
CA GLU A 265 -0.54 8.72 3.88
C GLU A 265 -1.95 9.03 4.41
N GLN A 266 -2.96 9.01 3.55
CA GLN A 266 -4.36 9.25 3.97
C GLN A 266 -4.83 8.12 4.89
N ALA A 267 -4.51 6.87 4.56
CA ALA A 267 -4.81 5.71 5.41
C ALA A 267 -4.05 5.79 6.75
N TYR A 268 -2.80 6.25 6.74
CA TYR A 268 -1.99 6.49 7.93
C TYR A 268 -2.64 7.53 8.85
N LEU A 269 -3.12 8.65 8.30
CA LEU A 269 -3.80 9.69 9.09
C LEU A 269 -5.09 9.16 9.73
N VAL A 270 -5.87 8.35 8.99
CA VAL A 270 -7.07 7.68 9.52
C VAL A 270 -6.72 6.73 10.67
N LEU A 271 -5.71 5.88 10.49
CA LEU A 271 -5.30 4.93 11.53
C LEU A 271 -4.69 5.64 12.75
N SER A 272 -3.88 6.68 12.52
CA SER A 272 -3.33 7.52 13.58
C SER A 272 -4.42 8.21 14.38
N GLY A 273 -5.46 8.72 13.71
CA GLY A 273 -6.63 9.32 14.35
C GLY A 273 -7.40 8.32 15.22
N LEU A 274 -7.57 7.07 14.74
CA LEU A 274 -8.15 5.99 15.54
C LEU A 274 -7.30 5.70 16.79
N ILE A 275 -5.99 5.46 16.63
CA ILE A 275 -5.08 5.15 17.74
C ILE A 275 -5.06 6.29 18.77
N GLY A 276 -4.95 7.53 18.31
CA GLY A 276 -4.95 8.71 19.18
C GLY A 276 -6.22 8.81 20.03
N ARG A 277 -7.40 8.50 19.47
CA ARG A 277 -8.65 8.45 20.25
C ARG A 277 -8.71 7.25 21.20
N LEU A 278 -8.11 6.11 20.83
CA LEU A 278 -8.02 4.93 21.70
C LEU A 278 -7.09 5.17 22.91
N CYS A 279 -6.14 6.10 22.83
CA CYS A 279 -5.27 6.47 23.95
C CYS A 279 -6.08 7.02 25.13
N SER A 280 -7.27 7.60 24.92
CA SER A 280 -8.15 8.02 26.01
C SER A 280 -8.72 6.85 26.85
N PHE A 281 -8.57 5.61 26.38
CA PHE A 281 -9.10 4.40 27.03
C PHE A 281 -7.99 3.44 27.49
N THR A 282 -6.72 3.77 27.26
CA THR A 282 -5.57 2.87 27.53
C THR A 282 -4.39 3.69 28.04
N ASP A 283 -3.37 3.05 28.60
CA ASP A 283 -2.16 3.75 29.08
C ASP A 283 -1.14 4.08 27.97
N VAL A 284 -1.51 3.93 26.70
CA VAL A 284 -0.62 4.21 25.57
C VAL A 284 -0.53 5.72 25.35
N ASP A 285 0.69 6.24 25.24
CA ASP A 285 0.95 7.64 24.93
C ASP A 285 0.76 7.89 23.41
N PRO A 286 0.00 8.92 22.99
CA PRO A 286 -0.21 9.23 21.57
C PRO A 286 1.08 9.57 20.80
N THR A 287 2.16 9.97 21.50
CA THR A 287 3.48 10.20 20.90
C THR A 287 4.20 8.92 20.51
N ALA A 288 3.72 7.75 20.95
CA ALA A 288 4.24 6.44 20.56
C ALA A 288 3.84 6.02 19.14
N ILE A 289 2.93 6.76 18.48
CA ILE A 289 2.54 6.51 17.09
C ILE A 289 3.77 6.73 16.17
N PRO A 290 4.18 5.72 15.38
CA PRO A 290 5.28 5.85 14.44
C PRO A 290 5.07 7.00 13.45
N LYS A 291 6.15 7.68 13.07
CA LYS A 291 6.12 8.68 12.00
C LYS A 291 5.90 8.00 10.65
N PHE A 292 5.18 8.66 9.77
CA PHE A 292 5.00 8.19 8.40
C PHE A 292 6.32 8.20 7.63
N ASP A 293 6.75 7.03 7.18
CA ASP A 293 7.87 6.87 6.24
C ASP A 293 7.35 6.28 4.92
N TYR A 294 7.33 7.11 3.87
CA TYR A 294 6.85 6.70 2.55
C TYR A 294 7.73 5.61 1.91
N LEU A 295 9.02 5.59 2.24
CA LEU A 295 9.98 4.63 1.71
C LEU A 295 9.95 3.31 2.51
N ASP A 296 9.41 3.31 3.72
CA ASP A 296 9.20 2.12 4.55
C ASP A 296 7.81 2.09 5.21
N LEU A 297 6.80 1.90 4.36
CA LEU A 297 5.41 1.75 4.80
C LEU A 297 5.22 0.51 5.70
N GLY A 298 6.02 -0.54 5.52
CA GLY A 298 5.97 -1.74 6.36
C GLY A 298 6.33 -1.44 7.81
N ALA A 299 7.47 -0.78 8.02
CA ALA A 299 7.92 -0.35 9.35
C ALA A 299 6.98 0.67 10.00
N THR A 300 6.28 1.48 9.19
CA THR A 300 5.27 2.42 9.67
C THR A 300 4.00 1.70 10.14
N PHE A 301 3.38 0.90 9.27
CA PHE A 301 2.05 0.34 9.53
C PHE A 301 2.03 -0.88 10.44
N SER A 302 3.08 -1.71 10.45
CA SER A 302 3.11 -2.93 11.25
C SER A 302 2.90 -2.66 12.74
N PRO A 303 3.72 -1.81 13.41
CA PRO A 303 3.49 -1.45 14.80
C PRO A 303 2.15 -0.75 15.04
N MET A 304 1.62 0.01 14.08
CA MET A 304 0.32 0.66 14.22
C MET A 304 -0.84 -0.34 14.23
N PHE A 305 -0.82 -1.34 13.34
CA PHE A 305 -1.82 -2.40 13.33
C PHE A 305 -1.79 -3.22 14.63
N ASP A 306 -0.60 -3.56 15.13
CA ASP A 306 -0.44 -4.30 16.39
C ASP A 306 -0.90 -3.48 17.59
N MET A 307 -0.62 -2.18 17.61
CA MET A 307 -1.05 -1.25 18.65
C MET A 307 -2.57 -1.10 18.64
N ALA A 308 -3.17 -0.78 17.50
CA ALA A 308 -4.61 -0.60 17.37
C ALA A 308 -5.39 -1.88 17.72
N SER A 309 -4.93 -3.04 17.26
CA SER A 309 -5.57 -4.33 17.56
C SER A 309 -5.60 -4.59 19.07
N ARG A 310 -4.44 -4.47 19.75
CA ARG A 310 -4.34 -4.66 21.21
C ARG A 310 -5.22 -3.68 21.98
N MET A 311 -5.22 -2.40 21.60
CA MET A 311 -6.05 -1.39 22.27
C MET A 311 -7.54 -1.70 22.13
N LEU A 312 -8.01 -1.99 20.91
CA LEU A 312 -9.40 -2.37 20.64
C LEU A 312 -9.82 -3.64 21.39
N GLU A 313 -8.89 -4.56 21.65
CA GLU A 313 -9.15 -5.77 22.43
C GLU A 313 -9.18 -5.54 23.94
N SER A 314 -8.34 -4.63 24.44
CA SER A 314 -8.19 -4.38 25.89
C SER A 314 -9.36 -3.67 26.56
N ILE A 315 -10.11 -2.84 25.81
CA ILE A 315 -11.12 -1.91 26.36
C ILE A 315 -12.36 -2.62 26.92
N ILE A 316 -12.50 -3.94 26.71
CA ILE A 316 -13.64 -4.72 27.21
C ILE A 316 -13.16 -6.00 27.89
N SER A 317 -12.57 -5.86 29.07
CA SER A 317 -12.66 -6.92 30.08
C SER A 317 -13.90 -6.64 30.92
N GLU A 318 -15.06 -7.10 30.45
CA GLU A 318 -16.26 -7.12 31.27
C GLU A 318 -16.07 -8.15 32.40
N ARG A 319 -15.81 -7.66 33.62
CA ARG A 319 -15.88 -8.48 34.84
C ARG A 319 -17.35 -8.64 35.24
N TYR A 320 -18.13 -9.38 34.46
CA TYR A 320 -19.43 -9.86 34.93
C TYR A 320 -19.53 -11.38 34.76
N VAL A 321 -20.27 -12.00 35.67
CA VAL A 321 -20.62 -13.42 35.59
C VAL A 321 -22.12 -13.47 35.32
N GLU A 322 -22.51 -14.01 34.17
CA GLU A 322 -23.91 -14.29 33.89
C GLU A 322 -24.39 -15.44 34.79
N VAL A 323 -25.37 -15.15 35.66
CA VAL A 323 -26.00 -16.16 36.51
C VAL A 323 -27.35 -16.52 35.89
N ALA A 324 -27.42 -17.69 35.27
CA ALA A 324 -28.67 -18.20 34.72
C ALA A 324 -29.70 -18.44 35.83
N LEU A 325 -30.88 -17.83 35.70
CA LEU A 325 -31.99 -18.02 36.62
C LEU A 325 -32.85 -19.21 36.17
N GLN A 326 -32.99 -20.21 37.04
CA GLN A 326 -33.90 -21.34 36.82
C GLN A 326 -35.20 -21.10 37.57
N ARG A 327 -36.32 -21.16 36.86
CA ARG A 327 -37.65 -21.07 37.46
C ARG A 327 -37.99 -22.39 38.14
N ARG A 328 -38.30 -22.33 39.43
CA ARG A 328 -38.85 -23.45 40.21
C ARG A 328 -40.36 -23.55 40.06
N ASP A 329 -40.88 -24.73 40.38
CA ASP A 329 -42.31 -25.06 40.30
C ASP A 329 -43.19 -24.21 41.23
N ASP A 330 -42.62 -23.62 42.27
CA ASP A 330 -43.26 -22.66 43.19
C ASP A 330 -43.33 -21.22 42.65
N GLY A 331 -42.84 -20.98 41.42
CA GLY A 331 -42.81 -19.67 40.80
C GLY A 331 -41.60 -18.80 41.15
N VAL A 332 -40.70 -19.28 42.02
CA VAL A 332 -39.47 -18.58 42.40
C VAL A 332 -38.37 -18.82 41.37
N PHE A 333 -37.61 -17.78 41.03
CA PHE A 333 -36.42 -17.89 40.18
C PHE A 333 -35.17 -18.02 41.05
N VAL A 334 -34.34 -19.03 40.79
CA VAL A 334 -33.11 -19.29 41.54
C VAL A 334 -31.91 -19.21 40.60
N GLY A 335 -30.98 -18.31 40.90
CA GLY A 335 -29.65 -18.26 40.29
C GLY A 335 -28.63 -18.92 41.20
N ARG A 336 -27.80 -19.82 40.67
CA ARG A 336 -26.67 -20.38 41.42
C ARG A 336 -25.37 -19.80 40.87
N SER A 337 -24.64 -19.12 41.74
CA SER A 337 -23.26 -18.69 41.49
C SER A 337 -22.31 -19.63 42.25
N THR A 338 -21.29 -20.16 41.57
CA THR A 338 -20.16 -20.86 42.19
C THR A 338 -19.17 -19.81 42.71
N GLY A 339 -19.29 -19.48 43.99
CA GLY A 339 -18.53 -18.40 44.62
C GLY A 339 -17.13 -18.80 45.08
N GLU A 340 -16.12 -18.43 44.29
CA GLU A 340 -14.89 -17.79 44.77
C GLU A 340 -14.60 -16.47 44.01
N GLN A 341 -15.20 -16.26 42.82
CA GLN A 341 -14.94 -15.11 41.94
C GLN A 341 -15.78 -13.85 42.21
N ILE A 342 -16.87 -13.92 42.99
CA ILE A 342 -17.82 -12.79 43.18
C ILE A 342 -17.56 -11.99 44.47
N MET A 343 -16.88 -12.55 45.47
CA MET A 343 -16.70 -11.91 46.79
C MET A 343 -15.34 -11.20 47.00
N GLY A 344 -14.53 -11.05 45.95
CA GLY A 344 -13.17 -10.48 46.03
C GLY A 344 -13.02 -9.02 45.58
N SER A 345 -14.12 -8.27 45.41
CA SER A 345 -14.04 -6.83 45.12
C SER A 345 -14.20 -6.04 46.42
N ASP A 346 -13.08 -5.71 47.05
CA ASP A 346 -13.02 -4.59 47.99
C ASP A 346 -13.34 -3.32 47.20
N PHE A 347 -14.30 -2.54 47.70
CA PHE A 347 -14.77 -1.27 47.16
C PHE A 347 -13.70 -0.18 47.17
#